data_AF-A0A1H3FGB7-F1
#
_entry.id   AF-A0A1H3FGB7-F1
#
_cell.length_a   1.000
_cell.length_b   1.000
_cell.length_c   1.000
_cell.angle_alpha   90.00
_cell.angle_beta   90.00
_cell.angle_gamma   90.00
#
_symmetry.space_group_name_H-M   'P 1'
#
loop_
_entity.id
_entity.type
_entity.pdbx_description
1 polymer ?
#
loop_
_entity_poly.entity_id
_entity_poly.type
_entity_poly.pdbx_seq_one_letter_code
_entity_poly.pdbx_strand_id
1 'polypeptide(L)' 'MQTHATPRPAKSAAGTIGALEAAAGIGRSHADRWEFWRRFSPLRGTTGLNAGAAELLRMAEAAAAPEATR' A
#
# COMPACT_ATOMS: atom_id res chain seq x y z
N MET A 1 10.34 28.69 10.43
CA MET A 1 9.87 27.35 10.85
C MET A 1 8.85 26.86 9.82
N GLN A 2 9.29 26.20 8.74
CA GLN A 2 8.37 25.67 7.71
C GLN A 2 8.11 24.21 8.02
N THR A 3 6.94 23.91 8.56
CA THR A 3 6.47 22.54 8.76
C THR A 3 5.92 22.02 7.43
N HIS A 4 6.74 21.27 6.68
CA HIS A 4 6.23 20.43 5.60
C HIS A 4 5.48 19.25 6.22
N ALA A 5 4.24 19.50 6.64
CA ALA A 5 3.30 18.44 6.99
C ALA A 5 2.79 17.85 5.68
N THR A 6 3.35 16.71 5.27
CA THR A 6 2.79 15.89 4.20
C THR A 6 1.35 15.52 4.59
N PRO A 7 0.34 15.73 3.72
CA PRO A 7 -1.01 15.36 4.04
C PRO A 7 -1.11 13.85 4.22
N ARG A 8 -1.60 13.43 5.40
CA ARG A 8 -1.94 12.04 5.72
C ARG A 8 -2.99 11.58 4.70
N PRO A 9 -2.75 10.53 3.89
CA PRO A 9 -3.81 10.04 3.03
C PRO A 9 -4.93 9.51 3.92
N ALA A 10 -6.11 10.11 3.77
CA ALA A 10 -7.32 9.64 4.38
C ALA A 10 -7.58 8.19 3.94
N LYS A 11 -8.01 7.38 4.92
CA LYS A 11 -8.61 6.05 4.75
C LYS A 11 -9.50 6.09 3.49
N SER A 12 -9.09 5.39 2.42
CA SER A 12 -9.86 5.22 1.16
C SER A 12 -9.69 6.25 0.01
N ALA A 13 -8.61 7.04 -0.09
CA ALA A 13 -8.39 7.87 -1.30
C ALA A 13 -7.75 7.13 -2.51
N ALA A 14 -7.30 5.88 -2.34
CA ALA A 14 -6.70 5.11 -3.42
C ALA A 14 -7.79 4.46 -4.29
N GLY A 15 -8.35 5.21 -5.25
CA GLY A 15 -9.36 4.71 -6.19
C GLY A 15 -8.89 3.60 -7.14
N THR A 16 -7.61 3.20 -7.06
CA THR A 16 -7.01 2.14 -7.88
C THR A 16 -5.98 1.35 -7.07
N ILE A 17 -5.71 0.10 -7.49
CA ILE A 17 -4.63 -0.72 -6.93
C ILE A 17 -3.28 0.01 -6.99
N GLY A 18 -2.98 0.71 -8.08
CA GLY A 18 -1.71 1.43 -8.24
C GLY A 18 -1.54 2.60 -7.25
N ALA A 19 -2.63 3.27 -6.87
CA ALA A 19 -2.59 4.28 -5.82
C ALA A 19 -2.35 3.66 -4.44
N LEU A 20 -2.88 2.46 -4.21
CA LEU A 20 -2.71 1.73 -2.97
C LEU A 20 -1.29 1.16 -2.84
N GLU A 21 -0.71 0.63 -3.91
CA GLU A 21 0.70 0.24 -4.01
C GLU A 21 1.63 1.40 -3.66
N ALA A 22 1.38 2.58 -4.23
CA ALA A 22 2.16 3.78 -3.94
C ALA A 22 2.05 4.19 -2.47
N ALA A 23 0.85 4.15 -1.88
CA ALA A 23 0.63 4.44 -0.47
C ALA A 23 1.28 3.40 0.45
N ALA A 24 1.36 2.15 0.03
CA ALA A 24 2.07 1.07 0.71
C ALA A 24 3.61 1.14 0.53
N GLY A 25 4.13 2.11 -0.23
CA GLY A 25 5.56 2.27 -0.48
C GLY A 25 6.14 1.30 -1.51
N ILE A 26 5.29 0.63 -2.30
CA ILE A 26 5.75 -0.24 -3.39
C ILE A 26 6.22 0.64 -4.55
N GLY A 27 7.41 0.33 -5.06
CA GLY A 27 8.00 1.03 -6.20
C GLY A 27 7.11 0.96 -7.44
N ARG A 28 7.23 1.98 -8.30
CA ARG A 28 6.43 2.08 -9.54
C ARG A 28 6.89 1.10 -10.63
N SER A 29 7.99 0.38 -10.41
CA SER A 29 8.53 -0.55 -11.40
C SER A 29 7.69 -1.82 -11.46
N HIS A 30 7.67 -2.46 -12.63
CA HIS A 30 7.03 -3.76 -12.78
C HIS A 30 7.64 -4.82 -11.86
N ALA A 31 8.96 -4.74 -11.61
CA ALA A 31 9.66 -5.69 -10.74
C ALA A 31 9.18 -5.59 -9.29
N ASP A 32 9.06 -4.37 -8.75
CA ASP A 32 8.62 -4.15 -7.36
C ASP A 32 7.18 -4.63 -7.15
N ARG A 33 6.28 -4.30 -8.08
CA ARG A 33 4.89 -4.78 -8.05
C ARG A 33 4.82 -6.30 -8.16
N TRP A 34 5.58 -6.87 -9.09
CA TRP A 34 5.61 -8.32 -9.30
C TRP A 34 6.12 -9.06 -8.06
N GLU A 35 7.16 -8.55 -7.39
CA GLU A 35 7.67 -9.14 -6.15
C GLU A 35 6.59 -9.21 -5.07
N PHE A 36 5.81 -8.13 -4.90
CA PHE A 36 4.69 -8.11 -3.98
C PHE A 36 3.59 -9.11 -4.39
N TRP A 37 3.08 -9.02 -5.61
CA TRP A 37 1.94 -9.83 -6.05
C TRP A 37 2.26 -11.32 -6.19
N ARG A 38 3.53 -11.68 -6.42
CA ARG A 38 3.95 -13.09 -6.48
C ARG A 38 3.64 -13.83 -5.18
N ARG A 39 3.67 -13.16 -4.02
CA ARG A 39 3.35 -13.72 -2.70
C ARG A 39 1.90 -14.22 -2.61
N PHE A 40 1.00 -13.64 -3.41
CA PHE A 40 -0.43 -13.97 -3.45
C PHE A 40 -0.81 -14.81 -4.67
N SER A 41 0.12 -15.05 -5.61
CA SER A 41 -0.11 -15.86 -6.81
C SER A 41 -0.56 -17.32 -6.55
N PRO A 42 -0.25 -17.97 -5.41
CA PRO A 42 -0.83 -19.28 -5.09
C PRO A 42 -2.34 -19.25 -4.84
N LEU A 43 -2.89 -18.09 -4.46
CA LEU A 43 -4.32 -17.90 -4.23
C LEU A 43 -5.00 -17.65 -5.58
N ARG A 44 -5.95 -18.51 -5.95
CA ARG A 44 -6.57 -18.46 -7.28
C ARG A 44 -7.59 -17.32 -7.39
N GLY A 45 -7.64 -16.71 -8.57
CA GLY A 45 -8.69 -15.75 -8.94
C GLY A 45 -8.77 -14.56 -8.00
N THR A 46 -9.99 -14.19 -7.61
CA THR A 46 -10.28 -13.01 -6.80
C THR A 46 -9.74 -13.11 -5.38
N THR A 47 -9.47 -14.32 -4.86
CA THR A 47 -8.92 -14.51 -3.51
C THR A 47 -7.52 -13.93 -3.38
N GLY A 48 -6.64 -14.11 -4.37
CA GLY A 48 -5.30 -13.53 -4.36
C GLY A 48 -5.30 -12.01 -4.48
N LEU A 49 -6.18 -11.48 -5.32
CA LEU A 49 -6.38 -10.04 -5.47
C LEU A 49 -6.89 -9.40 -4.17
N ASN A 50 -7.89 -10.01 -3.52
CA ASN A 50 -8.44 -9.50 -2.26
C ASN A 50 -7.41 -9.59 -1.12
N ALA A 51 -6.66 -10.68 -1.01
CA ALA A 51 -5.62 -10.85 -0.01
C ALA A 51 -4.49 -9.82 -0.17
N GLY A 52 -4.03 -9.61 -1.41
CA GLY A 52 -3.02 -8.59 -1.70
C GLY A 52 -3.54 -7.17 -1.46
N ALA A 53 -4.78 -6.86 -1.84
CA ALA A 53 -5.38 -5.56 -1.56
C ALA A 53 -5.52 -5.28 -0.05
N ALA A 54 -5.90 -6.29 0.74
CA ALA A 54 -5.97 -6.17 2.19
C ALA A 54 -4.58 -5.89 2.80
N GLU A 55 -3.53 -6.56 2.33
CA GLU A 55 -2.17 -6.30 2.80
C GLU A 55 -1.66 -4.92 2.37
N LEU A 56 -1.96 -4.48 1.15
CA LEU A 56 -1.63 -3.14 0.70
C LEU A 56 -2.31 -2.06 1.57
N LEU A 57 -3.59 -2.26 1.93
CA LEU A 57 -4.29 -1.38 2.86
C LEU A 57 -3.60 -1.34 4.22
N ARG A 58 -3.23 -2.51 4.78
CA ARG A 58 -2.52 -2.60 6.06
C ARG A 58 -1.17 -1.87 6.00
N MET A 59 -0.39 -2.06 4.92
CA MET A 59 0.89 -1.39 4.72
C MET A 59 0.73 0.11 4.57
N ALA A 60 -0.26 0.57 3.80
CA ALA A 60 -0.56 1.98 3.63
C ALA A 60 -1.01 2.64 4.94
N GLU A 61 -1.83 1.95 5.75
CA GLU A 61 -2.22 2.42 7.08
C GLU A 61 -1.02 2.51 8.02
N ALA A 62 -0.13 1.51 8.00
CA ALA A 62 1.11 1.52 8.78
C ALA A 62 2.06 2.65 8.35
N ALA A 63 2.18 2.92 7.05
CA ALA A 63 2.96 4.02 6.52
C ALA A 63 2.34 5.40 6.80
N ALA A 64 1.01 5.47 6.93
CA ALA A 64 0.27 6.70 7.25
C ALA A 64 0.19 6.99 8.75
N ALA A 65 0.45 6.00 9.61
CA ALA A 65 0.58 6.21 11.04
C ALA A 65 1.87 7.00 11.31
N PRO A 66 1.78 8.24 11.83
CA PRO A 66 2.98 8.91 12.32
C PRO A 66 3.55 8.07 13.46
N GLU A 67 4.87 7.92 13.47
CA GLU A 67 5.68 7.32 14.52
C GLU A 67 5.26 7.88 15.90
N ALA A 68 4.27 7.23 16.51
CA ALA A 68 3.81 7.53 17.85
C ALA A 68 4.75 6.79 18.81
N THR A 69 5.91 7.41 19.04
CA THR A 69 6.80 7.21 20.18
C THR A 69 7.53 5.86 20.27
N ARG A 70 8.86 5.95 20.14
CA ARG A 70 9.95 5.18 20.81
C ARG A 70 9.60 3.87 21.51
#